data_AF-A0A9X3HV38-F1
#
_entry.id   AF-A0A9X3HV38-F1
#
_cell.length_a   1.000
_cell.length_b   1.000
_cell.length_c   1.000
_cell.angle_alpha   90.00
_cell.angle_beta   90.00
_cell.angle_gamma   90.00
#
_symmetry.space_group_name_H-M   'P 1'
#
loop_
_entity.id
_entity.type
_entity.pdbx_description
1 polymer ?
#
loop_
_entity_poly.entity_id
_entity_poly.type
_entity_poly.pdbx_seq_one_letter_code
_entity_poly.pdbx_strand_id
1 'polypeptide(L)'
;MFNKDRFNWLGKTQAQRENLGSFIVEAWARVAGVDYEEANGLVHFSKRRNSDSVVIHRLNSNSEDFDDAFDEFFKHISYLAKERTKHFGSGRRNFGHSHK
;
A
#
# COMPACT_ATOMS: atom_id res chain seq x y z
N MET A 1 -3.79 -17.78 -18.02
CA MET A 1 -3.11 -17.40 -16.75
C MET A 1 -4.02 -16.42 -16.04
N PHE A 2 -4.53 -16.75 -14.84
CA PHE A 2 -5.44 -15.87 -14.12
C PHE A 2 -4.66 -14.75 -13.40
N ASN A 3 -5.31 -13.59 -13.19
CA ASN A 3 -4.71 -12.40 -12.58
C ASN A 3 -4.04 -12.71 -11.22
N LYS A 4 -4.71 -13.55 -10.42
CA LYS A 4 -4.23 -14.05 -9.12
C LYS A 4 -2.87 -14.75 -9.22
N ASP A 5 -2.63 -15.55 -10.27
CA ASP A 5 -1.42 -16.35 -10.39
C ASP A 5 -0.22 -15.50 -10.87
N ARG A 6 -0.49 -14.49 -11.71
CA ARG A 6 0.53 -13.54 -12.20
C ARG A 6 0.96 -12.53 -11.13
N PHE A 7 0.01 -12.05 -10.33
CA PHE A 7 0.23 -11.01 -9.32
C PHE A 7 -0.06 -11.54 -7.91
N ASN A 8 0.43 -12.75 -7.62
CA ASN A 8 0.30 -13.38 -6.31
C ASN A 8 1.22 -12.76 -5.25
N TRP A 9 2.22 -11.96 -5.61
CA TRP A 9 3.09 -11.27 -4.68
C TRP A 9 3.48 -9.89 -5.22
N LEU A 10 3.96 -9.01 -4.33
CA LEU A 10 4.34 -7.65 -4.72
C LEU A 10 5.54 -7.64 -5.69
N GLY A 11 6.56 -8.44 -5.43
CA GLY A 11 7.83 -8.37 -6.13
C GLY A 11 8.76 -7.27 -5.58
N LYS A 12 9.81 -6.97 -6.33
CA LYS A 12 10.85 -5.99 -5.98
C LYS A 12 10.70 -4.75 -6.86
N THR A 13 10.78 -3.56 -6.28
CA THR A 13 10.63 -2.28 -6.98
C THR A 13 11.95 -1.60 -7.30
N GLN A 14 13.10 -2.06 -6.77
CA GLN A 14 14.40 -1.38 -6.90
C GLN A 14 14.84 -1.14 -8.35
N ALA A 15 14.39 -2.00 -9.27
CA ALA A 15 14.48 -1.78 -10.70
C ALA A 15 13.08 -2.02 -11.28
N GLN A 16 12.71 -1.24 -12.30
CA GLN A 16 11.45 -1.44 -13.01
C GLN A 16 11.43 -2.85 -13.61
N ARG A 17 10.44 -3.65 -13.22
CA ARG A 17 10.27 -5.04 -13.65
C ARG A 17 8.80 -5.31 -13.90
N GLU A 18 8.49 -6.40 -14.59
CA GLU A 18 7.09 -6.85 -14.74
C GLU A 18 6.56 -7.52 -13.47
N ASN A 19 6.27 -6.72 -12.44
CA ASN A 19 5.63 -7.19 -11.21
C ASN A 19 4.65 -6.15 -10.64
N LEU A 20 3.81 -6.59 -9.71
CA LEU A 20 2.74 -5.76 -9.14
C LEU A 20 3.28 -4.48 -8.51
N GLY A 21 4.36 -4.56 -7.73
CA GLY A 21 4.95 -3.41 -7.06
C GLY A 21 5.49 -2.37 -8.04
N SER A 22 6.16 -2.81 -9.10
CA SER A 22 6.69 -1.92 -10.14
C SER A 22 5.56 -1.23 -10.89
N PHE A 23 4.46 -1.94 -11.20
CA PHE A 23 3.29 -1.32 -11.81
C PHE A 23 2.62 -0.26 -10.91
N ILE A 24 2.58 -0.48 -9.60
CA ILE A 24 2.07 0.52 -8.65
C ILE A 24 3.00 1.74 -8.58
N VAL A 25 4.32 1.54 -8.50
CA VAL A 25 5.32 2.63 -8.51
C VAL A 25 5.25 3.43 -9.82
N GLU A 26 5.12 2.75 -10.95
CA GLU A 26 4.99 3.39 -12.26
C GLU A 26 3.69 4.21 -12.37
N ALA A 27 2.56 3.67 -11.89
CA ALA A 27 1.31 4.41 -11.84
C ALA A 27 1.44 5.67 -10.97
N TRP A 28 2.12 5.56 -9.82
CA TRP A 28 2.41 6.71 -8.95
C TRP A 28 3.29 7.75 -9.64
N ALA A 29 4.39 7.33 -10.29
CA ALA A 29 5.29 8.18 -11.04
C ALA A 29 4.55 9.02 -12.09
N ARG A 30 3.70 8.35 -12.89
CA ARG A 30 2.88 8.99 -13.93
C ARG A 30 1.93 10.04 -13.37
N VAL A 31 1.29 9.76 -12.23
CA VAL A 31 0.37 10.72 -11.58
C VAL A 31 1.14 11.89 -10.96
N ALA A 32 2.31 11.63 -10.38
CA ALA A 32 3.15 12.65 -9.77
C ALA A 32 3.97 13.48 -10.79
N GLY A 33 4.07 13.03 -12.04
CA GLY A 33 4.84 13.71 -13.10
C GLY A 33 6.35 13.56 -12.95
N VAL A 34 6.80 12.48 -12.32
CA VAL A 34 8.23 12.15 -12.07
C VAL A 34 8.58 10.85 -12.80
N ASP A 35 9.87 10.54 -12.91
CA ASP A 35 10.30 9.25 -13.45
C ASP A 35 10.16 8.10 -12.43
N TYR A 36 10.39 6.87 -12.88
CA TYR A 36 10.21 5.68 -12.04
C TYR A 36 11.22 5.64 -10.89
N GLU A 37 12.46 6.03 -11.16
CA GLU A 37 13.57 6.08 -10.23
C GLU A 37 13.30 7.08 -9.10
N GLU A 38 12.77 8.26 -9.43
CA GLU A 38 12.32 9.30 -8.50
C GLU A 38 11.12 8.83 -7.67
N ALA A 39 10.19 8.07 -8.27
CA ALA A 39 9.05 7.50 -7.57
C ALA A 39 9.42 6.31 -6.66
N ASN A 40 10.60 5.73 -6.84
CA ASN A 40 11.02 4.54 -6.11
C ASN A 40 11.14 4.83 -4.60
N GLY A 41 10.44 4.05 -3.79
CA GLY A 41 10.38 4.25 -2.33
C GLY A 41 9.37 5.31 -1.87
N LEU A 42 8.71 6.05 -2.78
CA LEU A 42 7.64 6.97 -2.41
C LEU A 42 6.30 6.27 -2.16
N VAL A 43 6.10 5.10 -2.75
CA VAL A 43 4.91 4.27 -2.51
C VAL A 43 5.06 3.49 -1.20
N HIS A 44 4.14 3.70 -0.27
CA HIS A 44 4.07 2.94 0.98
C HIS A 44 3.24 1.65 0.81
N PHE A 45 3.89 0.50 0.98
CA PHE A 45 3.22 -0.80 1.04
C PHE A 45 3.00 -1.21 2.50
N SER A 46 1.73 -1.29 2.91
CA SER A 46 1.38 -1.62 4.30
C SER A 46 1.86 -3.03 4.68
N LYS A 47 2.42 -3.15 5.89
CA LYS A 47 2.99 -4.39 6.44
C LYS A 47 2.15 -4.91 7.60
N ARG A 48 2.19 -6.23 7.82
CA ARG A 48 1.53 -6.85 8.98
C ARG A 48 2.24 -6.45 10.27
N ARG A 49 1.50 -6.23 11.35
CA ARG A 49 2.07 -5.96 12.68
C ARG A 49 2.98 -7.15 13.06
N ASN A 50 4.27 -6.88 13.28
CA ASN A 50 5.32 -7.86 13.60
C ASN A 50 5.79 -8.75 12.42
N SER A 51 5.61 -8.32 11.16
CA SER A 51 6.22 -9.00 10.02
C SER A 51 6.68 -8.00 8.97
N ASP A 52 7.77 -8.30 8.28
CA ASP A 52 8.21 -7.53 7.10
C ASP A 52 7.38 -7.80 5.85
N SER A 53 6.45 -8.75 5.91
CA SER A 53 5.58 -9.11 4.80
C SER A 53 4.51 -8.05 4.56
N VAL A 54 4.38 -7.65 3.30
CA VAL A 54 3.33 -6.74 2.81
C VAL A 54 1.97 -7.45 2.88
N VAL A 55 0.95 -6.71 3.28
CA VAL A 55 -0.44 -7.20 3.31
C VAL A 55 -1.06 -7.07 1.91
N ILE A 56 -1.54 -8.18 1.36
CA ILE A 56 -2.29 -8.22 0.10
C ILE A 56 -3.64 -8.89 0.36
N HIS A 57 -4.70 -8.10 0.28
CA HIS A 57 -6.08 -8.58 0.40
C HIS A 57 -6.54 -9.23 -0.91
N ARG A 58 -7.19 -10.40 -0.82
CA ARG A 58 -7.74 -11.12 -1.97
C ARG A 58 -9.19 -11.46 -1.70
N LEU A 59 -10.07 -10.84 -2.46
CA LEU A 59 -11.49 -11.06 -2.36
C LEU A 59 -11.90 -12.07 -3.44
N ASN A 60 -12.52 -13.16 -3.01
CA ASN A 60 -13.14 -14.14 -3.90
C ASN A 60 -14.63 -14.15 -3.61
N SER A 61 -15.43 -13.56 -4.48
CA SER A 61 -16.89 -13.45 -4.33
C SER A 61 -17.61 -14.79 -4.26
N ASN A 62 -16.96 -15.87 -4.71
CA ASN A 62 -17.50 -17.23 -4.68
C ASN A 62 -17.03 -18.02 -3.46
N SER A 63 -16.31 -17.40 -2.52
CA SER A 63 -15.81 -18.03 -1.30
C SER A 63 -16.85 -17.92 -0.20
N GLU A 64 -17.02 -18.97 0.60
CA GLU A 64 -17.86 -18.92 1.81
C GLU A 64 -17.32 -17.89 2.81
N ASP A 65 -16.00 -17.71 2.87
CA ASP A 65 -15.32 -16.73 3.74
C ASP A 65 -15.26 -15.30 3.15
N PHE A 66 -16.06 -14.96 2.13
CA PHE A 66 -15.96 -13.65 1.46
C PHE A 66 -16.19 -12.48 2.43
N ASP A 67 -17.21 -12.57 3.28
CA ASP A 67 -17.59 -11.50 4.20
C ASP A 67 -16.46 -11.23 5.21
N ASP A 68 -15.86 -12.28 5.77
CA ASP A 68 -14.71 -12.17 6.68
C ASP A 68 -13.50 -11.52 6.00
N ALA A 69 -13.17 -11.94 4.77
CA ALA A 69 -12.07 -11.38 4.00
C ALA A 69 -12.33 -9.90 3.63
N PHE A 70 -13.59 -9.56 3.34
CA PHE A 70 -14.01 -8.20 3.06
C PHE A 70 -13.92 -7.33 4.31
N ASP A 71 -14.36 -7.82 5.47
CA ASP A 71 -14.27 -7.10 6.74
C ASP A 71 -12.81 -6.85 7.15
N GLU A 72 -11.92 -7.82 6.97
CA GLU A 72 -10.48 -7.62 7.21
C GLU A 72 -9.90 -6.53 6.29
N PHE A 73 -10.23 -6.60 4.99
CA PHE A 73 -9.83 -5.59 4.01
C PHE A 73 -10.36 -4.20 4.39
N PHE A 74 -11.66 -4.09 4.67
CA PHE A 74 -12.33 -2.85 5.00
C PHE A 74 -11.74 -2.23 6.26
N LYS A 75 -11.48 -3.03 7.30
CA LYS A 75 -10.81 -2.59 8.53
C LYS A 75 -9.39 -2.09 8.27
N HIS A 76 -8.63 -2.77 7.40
CA HIS A 76 -7.26 -2.36 7.06
C HIS A 76 -7.24 -1.01 6.33
N ILE A 77 -8.10 -0.80 5.33
CA ILE A 77 -8.14 0.46 4.57
C ILE A 77 -8.80 1.60 5.35
N SER A 78 -9.68 1.30 6.31
CA SER A 78 -10.29 2.32 7.18
C SER A 78 -9.24 3.12 7.95
N TYR A 79 -8.04 2.57 8.16
CA TYR A 79 -6.91 3.28 8.77
C TYR A 79 -6.33 4.38 7.85
N LEU A 80 -6.44 4.25 6.52
CA LEU A 80 -6.04 5.29 5.56
C LEU A 80 -6.99 6.49 5.62
N ALA A 81 -8.26 6.26 5.97
CA ALA A 81 -9.28 7.29 6.13
C ALA A 81 -9.33 7.88 7.57
N LYS A 82 -8.49 7.39 8.50
CA LYS A 82 -8.56 7.78 9.91
C LYS A 82 -7.84 9.10 10.16
N GLU A 83 -8.49 10.20 9.81
CA GLU A 83 -8.07 11.56 10.19
C GLU A 83 -8.05 11.72 11.73
N ARG A 84 -9.05 11.15 12.42
CA ARG A 84 -9.38 11.46 13.83
C ARG A 84 -8.44 10.92 14.90
N THR A 85 -7.62 9.91 14.62
CA THR A 85 -6.63 9.38 15.61
C THR A 85 -5.21 9.37 15.09
N LYS A 86 -4.93 10.13 14.02
CA LYS A 86 -3.54 10.44 13.68
C LYS A 86 -3.00 11.27 14.85
N HIS A 87 -2.13 10.68 15.66
CA HIS A 87 -1.48 11.40 16.75
C HIS A 87 -0.63 12.53 16.12
N PHE A 88 -1.17 13.74 16.08
CA PHE A 88 -0.40 14.94 15.84
C PHE A 88 0.23 15.36 17.18
N GLY A 89 1.55 15.57 17.20
CA GLY A 89 2.22 16.19 18.35
C GLY A 89 2.77 15.26 19.44
N SER A 90 3.55 14.23 19.11
CA SER A 90 4.39 13.54 20.12
C SER A 90 5.68 14.32 20.49
N GLY A 91 5.75 15.61 20.11
CA GLY A 91 6.61 16.61 20.76
C GLY A 91 8.12 16.36 20.76
N ARG A 92 8.63 15.39 20.00
CA ARG A 92 10.07 15.10 19.95
C ARG A 92 10.51 14.82 18.53
N ARG A 93 10.84 15.93 17.86
CA ARG A 93 11.55 16.07 16.58
C ARG A 93 10.73 15.71 15.35
N ASN A 94 10.36 16.73 14.58
CA ASN A 94 10.44 16.81 13.11
C ASN A 94 10.18 18.28 12.73
N PHE A 95 11.15 18.90 12.07
CA PHE A 95 11.05 20.26 11.53
C PHE A 95 9.99 20.31 10.41
N GLY A 96 9.19 21.37 10.38
CA GLY A 96 8.28 21.70 9.27
C GLY A 96 6.80 21.40 9.56
N HIS A 97 6.10 22.35 10.18
CA HIS A 97 4.65 22.36 10.20
C HIS A 97 4.13 23.07 8.93
N SER A 98 3.11 22.52 8.27
CA SER A 98 2.29 23.28 7.32
C SER A 98 1.27 24.08 8.12
N HIS A 99 1.32 25.41 8.01
CA HIS A 99 0.39 26.30 8.70
C HIS A 99 -1.06 26.07 8.25
N LYS A 100 -1.98 26.03 9.22
CA LYS A 100 -3.36 26.51 9.09
C LYS A 100 -3.59 27.61 10.10
#